data_AF-A0A6N9DY00-F1
#
_entry.id   AF-A0A6N9DY00-F1
#
_cell.length_a   1.000
_cell.length_b   1.000
_cell.length_c   1.000
_cell.angle_alpha   90.00
_cell.angle_beta   90.00
_cell.angle_gamma   90.00
#
_symmetry.space_group_name_H-M   'P 1'
#
loop_
_entity.id
_entity.type
_entity.pdbx_description
1 polymer ?
#
loop_
_entity_poly.entity_id
_entity_poly.type
_entity_poly.pdbx_seq_one_letter_code
_entity_poly.pdbx_strand_id
1 'polypeptide(L)'
;MPSKYTKEPVFAFTASGQGLLRELVNEVVVSEAFDIKIRQTPPPEKTKTYRAIWDTGATNTCITPKVVADLNLFPSGKTTISGVTSKEEVFTYFISLGLPNKAGFPTIRVVEAKNIQGADVLIGMDVINMGDLAISNFNNQTVFSFRMPSIEKIDFAEQIKQIVSENSEKPISSRQERNRKKREKREKRKKS
;
A
#
# COMPACT_ATOMS: atom_id res chain seq x y z
N MET A 1 16.44 2.54 -22.27
CA MET A 1 15.49 2.43 -21.15
C MET A 1 16.28 2.15 -19.89
N PRO A 2 16.22 2.98 -18.84
CA PRO A 2 16.89 2.67 -17.59
C PRO A 2 16.28 1.39 -16.98
N SER A 3 17.14 0.55 -16.42
CA SER A 3 16.80 -0.72 -15.77
C SER A 3 15.57 -0.58 -14.87
N LYS A 4 14.54 -1.40 -15.09
CA LYS A 4 13.30 -1.46 -14.28
C LYS A 4 13.51 -1.96 -12.84
N TYR A 5 14.74 -2.21 -12.44
CA TYR A 5 15.09 -2.67 -11.10
C TYR A 5 16.00 -1.63 -10.44
N THR A 6 15.45 -0.97 -9.42
CA THR A 6 16.21 -0.22 -8.43
C THR A 6 17.21 -1.16 -7.76
N LYS A 7 18.41 -0.68 -7.40
CA LYS A 7 19.41 -1.48 -6.66
C LYS A 7 18.93 -1.88 -5.25
N GLU A 8 17.87 -1.25 -4.75
CA GLU A 8 17.29 -1.51 -3.43
C GLU A 8 16.18 -2.56 -3.52
N PRO A 9 16.05 -3.44 -2.51
CA PRO A 9 15.01 -4.45 -2.47
C PRO A 9 13.63 -3.79 -2.39
N VAL A 10 12.71 -4.27 -3.23
CA VAL A 10 11.30 -3.87 -3.20
C VAL A 10 10.55 -4.90 -2.36
N PHE A 11 9.80 -4.42 -1.38
CA PHE A 11 8.90 -5.22 -0.58
C PHE A 11 7.47 -4.98 -1.01
N ALA A 12 6.66 -6.03 -0.98
CA ALA A 12 5.24 -5.92 -1.24
C ALA A 12 4.43 -6.97 -0.49
N PHE A 13 3.18 -6.64 -0.19
CA PHE A 13 2.20 -7.62 0.24
C PHE A 13 0.84 -7.32 -0.39
N THR A 14 -0.01 -8.34 -0.37
CA THR A 14 -1.39 -8.26 -0.84
C THR A 14 -2.27 -9.01 0.15
N ALA A 15 -3.40 -8.40 0.50
CA ALA A 15 -4.44 -9.03 1.30
C ALA A 15 -5.80 -8.83 0.60
N SER A 16 -6.74 -9.72 0.87
CA SER A 16 -8.03 -9.73 0.19
C SER A 16 -9.14 -10.20 1.13
N GLY A 17 -10.38 -9.85 0.79
CA GLY A 17 -11.56 -10.32 1.47
C GLY A 17 -12.80 -10.24 0.57
N GLN A 18 -13.79 -11.06 0.91
CA GLN A 18 -15.02 -11.17 0.12
C GLN A 18 -15.90 -9.94 0.30
N GLY A 19 -16.47 -9.46 -0.82
CA GLY A 19 -17.37 -8.32 -0.83
C GLY A 19 -16.68 -7.00 -0.50
N LEU A 20 -17.46 -6.07 0.05
CA LEU A 20 -16.96 -4.77 0.50
C LEU A 20 -16.33 -4.90 1.88
N LEU A 21 -15.01 -4.77 1.94
CA LEU A 21 -14.30 -4.60 3.21
C LEU A 21 -14.56 -3.21 3.78
N ARG A 22 -14.94 -3.16 5.07
CA ARG A 22 -15.16 -1.90 5.82
C ARG A 22 -13.86 -1.33 6.39
N GLU A 23 -12.85 -2.18 6.52
CA GLU A 23 -11.54 -1.88 7.09
C GLU A 23 -10.49 -2.66 6.30
N LEU A 24 -9.33 -2.05 6.05
CA LEU A 24 -8.15 -2.73 5.51
C LEU A 24 -7.27 -3.12 6.67
N VAL A 25 -7.08 -4.42 6.87
CA VAL A 25 -6.48 -4.97 8.08
C VAL A 25 -5.30 -5.87 7.76
N ASN A 26 -4.29 -5.80 8.61
CA ASN A 26 -3.18 -6.74 8.63
C ASN A 26 -2.65 -6.89 10.05
N GLU A 27 -1.96 -8.00 10.30
CA GLU A 27 -1.06 -8.08 11.44
C GLU A 27 0.22 -7.30 11.14
N VAL A 28 0.69 -6.55 12.13
CA VAL A 28 1.98 -5.84 12.11
C VAL A 28 2.80 -6.25 13.31
N VAL A 29 4.12 -6.24 13.15
CA VAL A 29 5.06 -6.41 14.26
C VAL A 29 5.49 -5.04 14.74
N VAL A 30 5.46 -4.79 16.04
CA VAL A 30 5.96 -3.56 16.64
C VAL A 30 6.99 -3.89 17.72
N SER A 31 8.05 -3.09 17.77
CA SER A 31 9.05 -3.11 18.84
C SER A 31 9.51 -1.69 19.19
N GLU A 32 10.34 -1.59 20.22
CA GLU A 32 11.17 -0.41 20.43
C GLU A 32 11.96 -0.06 19.16
N ALA A 33 12.11 1.23 18.89
CA ALA A 33 12.90 1.72 17.78
C ALA A 33 14.38 1.35 17.95
N PHE A 34 15.04 0.98 16.86
CA PHE A 34 16.47 0.72 16.83
C PHE A 34 17.13 1.39 15.62
N ASP A 35 18.38 1.79 15.78
CA ASP A 35 19.16 2.32 14.66
C ASP A 35 19.71 1.14 13.83
N ILE A 36 19.51 1.14 12.51
CA ILE A 36 20.08 0.12 11.62
C ILE A 36 21.61 0.31 11.48
N LYS A 37 22.10 1.56 11.57
CA LYS A 37 23.51 1.88 11.38
C LYS A 37 24.35 1.40 12.56
N ILE A 38 23.80 1.55 13.75
CA ILE A 38 24.35 1.00 14.98
C ILE A 38 23.71 -0.37 15.09
N ARG A 39 24.26 -1.43 14.48
CA ARG A 39 23.74 -2.80 14.64
C ARG A 39 23.63 -3.14 16.13
N GLN A 40 22.51 -2.78 16.75
CA GLN A 40 22.27 -3.03 18.16
C GLN A 40 22.12 -4.53 18.26
N THR A 41 23.14 -5.12 18.89
CA THR A 41 23.15 -6.52 19.27
C THR A 41 23.00 -6.51 20.79
N PRO A 42 21.91 -7.07 21.33
CA PRO A 42 20.85 -7.79 20.61
C PRO A 42 19.86 -6.86 19.86
N PRO A 43 19.13 -7.39 18.85
CA PRO A 43 17.90 -6.75 18.35
C PRO A 43 16.94 -6.45 19.52
N PRO A 44 15.95 -5.55 19.35
CA PRO A 44 14.98 -5.27 20.41
C PRO A 44 14.43 -6.58 20.99
N GLU A 45 14.63 -6.80 22.30
CA GLU A 45 14.25 -8.07 22.95
C GLU A 45 12.73 -8.32 22.89
N LYS A 46 11.93 -7.25 22.72
CA LYS A 46 10.47 -7.30 22.71
C LYS A 46 9.93 -6.85 21.36
N THR A 47 9.59 -7.84 20.53
CA THR A 47 8.72 -7.67 19.37
C THR A 47 7.36 -8.29 19.70
N LYS A 48 6.27 -7.60 19.36
CA LYS A 48 4.90 -8.10 19.53
C LYS A 48 4.09 -7.87 18.27
N THR A 49 3.15 -8.77 18.01
CA THR A 49 2.22 -8.66 16.88
C THR A 49 0.94 -7.97 17.32
N TYR A 50 0.44 -7.08 16.48
CA TYR A 50 -0.73 -6.26 16.72
C TYR A 50 -1.65 -6.23 15.51
N ARG A 51 -2.95 -6.01 15.71
CA ARG A 51 -3.88 -5.75 14.62
C ARG A 51 -3.73 -4.29 14.18
N ALA A 52 -3.49 -4.09 12.89
CA ALA A 52 -3.43 -2.76 12.28
C ALA A 52 -4.59 -2.53 11.32
N ILE A 53 -5.05 -1.28 11.26
CA ILE A 53 -5.92 -0.76 10.20
C ILE A 53 -5.18 0.28 9.36
N TRP A 54 -5.51 0.40 8.08
CA TRP A 54 -4.98 1.44 7.19
C TRP A 54 -5.99 2.56 7.03
N ASP A 55 -5.56 3.80 7.26
CA ASP A 55 -6.44 4.98 7.25
C ASP A 55 -5.79 6.15 6.49
N THR A 56 -6.27 6.39 5.27
CA THR A 56 -5.83 7.52 4.44
C THR A 56 -6.31 8.87 4.98
N GLY A 57 -7.28 8.88 5.90
CA GLY A 57 -7.78 10.08 6.56
C GLY A 57 -6.90 10.56 7.72
N ALA A 58 -5.94 9.73 8.17
CA ALA A 58 -5.04 10.08 9.25
C ALA A 58 -3.69 10.58 8.72
N THR A 59 -3.24 11.76 9.19
CA THR A 59 -1.92 12.29 8.85
C THR A 59 -0.79 11.46 9.45
N ASN A 60 -0.98 10.96 10.66
CA ASN A 60 0.03 10.23 11.41
C ASN A 60 -0.39 8.80 11.72
N THR A 61 0.59 7.92 11.79
CA THR A 61 0.43 6.57 12.32
C THR A 61 0.26 6.63 13.84
N CYS A 62 -0.73 5.91 14.34
CA CYS A 62 -1.10 5.91 15.74
C CYS A 62 -0.96 4.53 16.38
N ILE A 63 -0.67 4.51 17.67
CA ILE A 63 -0.66 3.31 18.50
C ILE A 63 -1.56 3.52 19.73
N THR A 64 -2.11 2.44 20.27
CA THR A 64 -2.92 2.50 21.50
C THR A 64 -2.05 2.50 22.76
N PRO A 65 -2.59 2.93 23.92
CA PRO A 65 -1.91 2.78 25.22
C PRO A 65 -1.54 1.33 25.54
N LYS A 66 -2.28 0.36 24.98
CA LYS A 66 -1.96 -1.07 25.09
C LYS A 66 -0.58 -1.37 24.48
N VAL A 67 -0.29 -0.87 23.27
CA VAL A 67 1.02 -1.07 22.63
C VAL A 67 2.14 -0.44 23.47
N VAL A 68 1.90 0.76 23.99
CA VAL A 68 2.85 1.48 24.85
C VAL A 68 3.18 0.67 26.11
N ALA A 69 2.15 0.19 26.82
CA ALA A 69 2.32 -0.63 28.01
C ALA A 69 2.95 -2.00 27.71
N ASP A 70 2.51 -2.65 26.62
CA ASP A 70 2.99 -3.98 26.23
C ASP A 70 4.48 -4.01 25.89
N LEU A 71 5.01 -2.89 25.38
CA LEU A 71 6.41 -2.74 24.97
C LEU A 71 7.22 -1.86 25.91
N ASN A 72 6.64 -1.34 27.01
CA ASN A 72 7.28 -0.39 27.93
C ASN A 72 7.89 0.84 27.22
N LEU A 73 7.18 1.42 26.25
CA LEU A 73 7.71 2.54 25.46
C LEU A 73 7.83 3.82 26.29
N PHE A 74 8.93 4.54 26.09
CA PHE A 74 9.13 5.87 26.67
C PHE A 74 8.63 6.96 25.71
N PRO A 75 7.85 7.95 26.19
CA PRO A 75 7.44 9.08 25.37
C PRO A 75 8.65 9.83 24.80
N SER A 76 8.64 10.08 23.49
CA SER A 76 9.65 10.90 22.81
C SER A 76 9.31 12.40 22.81
N GLY A 77 8.07 12.73 23.14
CA GLY A 77 7.57 14.11 23.15
C GLY A 77 6.05 14.15 23.19
N LYS A 78 5.50 15.31 22.84
CA LYS A 78 4.06 15.53 22.70
C LYS A 78 3.75 16.22 21.39
N THR A 79 2.54 16.03 20.89
CA THR A 79 2.03 16.71 19.72
C THR A 79 0.54 16.99 19.88
N THR A 80 0.00 17.93 19.10
CA THR A 80 -1.43 18.21 19.09
C THR A 80 -2.06 17.52 17.89
N ILE A 81 -2.91 16.53 18.14
CA ILE A 81 -3.75 15.95 17.10
C ILE A 81 -5.03 16.77 16.96
N SER A 82 -5.47 16.96 15.73
CA SER A 82 -6.78 17.56 15.41
C SER A 82 -7.67 16.44 14.89
N GLY A 83 -8.63 16.01 15.70
CA GLY A 83 -9.72 15.15 15.25
C GLY A 83 -10.80 15.96 14.55
N VAL A 84 -11.88 15.28 14.14
CA VAL A 84 -13.04 15.90 13.46
C VAL A 84 -13.70 16.98 14.34
N THR A 85 -13.67 16.81 15.67
CA THR A 85 -14.43 17.66 16.60
C THR A 85 -13.60 18.30 17.71
N SER A 86 -12.33 17.92 17.87
CA SER A 86 -11.50 18.41 18.98
C SER A 86 -10.01 18.41 18.64
N LYS A 87 -9.26 19.22 19.39
CA LYS A 87 -7.80 19.15 19.44
C LYS A 87 -7.39 18.57 20.78
N GLU A 88 -6.41 17.69 20.76
CA GLU A 88 -5.89 17.04 21.95
C GLU A 88 -4.37 17.00 21.91
N GLU A 89 -3.74 17.32 23.05
CA GLU A 89 -2.30 17.10 23.23
C GLU A 89 -2.09 15.64 23.64
N VAL A 90 -1.26 14.93 22.88
CA VAL A 90 -1.01 13.49 23.02
C VAL A 90 0.48 13.21 22.97
N PHE A 91 0.89 12.10 23.57
CA PHE A 91 2.28 11.66 23.54
C PHE A 91 2.69 11.14 22.16
N THR A 92 3.97 11.29 21.84
CA THR A 92 4.60 10.67 20.68
C THR A 92 5.62 9.65 21.12
N TYR A 93 5.87 8.66 20.27
CA TYR A 93 6.81 7.57 20.53
C TYR A 93 7.63 7.28 19.27
N PHE A 94 8.80 6.67 19.44
CA PHE A 94 9.53 6.06 18.33
C PHE A 94 9.40 4.54 18.42
N ILE A 95 9.02 3.92 17.32
CA ILE A 95 8.88 2.46 17.22
C ILE A 95 9.56 1.94 15.96
N SER A 96 9.87 0.65 15.95
CA SER A 96 10.03 -0.09 14.71
C SER A 96 8.70 -0.72 14.32
N LEU A 97 8.39 -0.69 13.02
CA LEU A 97 7.16 -1.23 12.47
C LEU A 97 7.49 -2.25 11.37
N GLY A 98 7.17 -3.51 11.60
CA GLY A 98 7.19 -4.59 10.62
C GLY A 98 5.82 -4.77 9.98
N LEU A 99 5.78 -4.68 8.66
CA LEU A 99 4.63 -5.02 7.83
C LEU A 99 4.73 -6.50 7.35
N PRO A 100 3.65 -7.06 6.77
CA PRO A 100 3.70 -8.37 6.15
C PRO A 100 4.84 -8.51 5.13
N ASN A 101 5.29 -9.75 4.93
CA ASN A 101 6.39 -10.10 4.02
C ASN A 101 7.73 -9.42 4.35
N LYS A 102 8.00 -9.17 5.63
CA LYS A 102 9.27 -8.64 6.15
C LYS A 102 9.64 -7.25 5.62
N ALA A 103 8.67 -6.49 5.11
CA ALA A 103 8.87 -5.06 4.93
C ALA A 103 8.89 -4.41 6.32
N GLY A 104 9.76 -3.43 6.55
CA GLY A 104 9.81 -2.83 7.88
C GLY A 104 10.48 -1.48 7.90
N PHE A 105 10.08 -0.69 8.87
CA PHE A 105 10.62 0.62 9.19
C PHE A 105 11.37 0.51 10.52
N PRO A 106 12.68 0.79 10.56
CA PRO A 106 13.45 0.68 11.80
C PRO A 106 13.03 1.70 12.84
N THR A 107 12.66 2.90 12.40
CA THR A 107 12.28 4.00 13.28
C THR A 107 11.25 4.86 12.58
N ILE A 108 10.03 4.88 13.11
CA ILE A 108 9.00 5.86 12.76
C ILE A 108 8.51 6.56 14.03
N ARG A 109 8.14 7.82 13.89
CA ARG A 109 7.45 8.56 14.95
C ARG A 109 5.96 8.24 14.86
N VAL A 110 5.39 7.76 15.96
CA VAL A 110 3.95 7.50 16.08
C VAL A 110 3.33 8.36 17.17
N VAL A 111 2.01 8.46 17.12
CA VAL A 111 1.21 9.21 18.09
C VAL A 111 0.38 8.25 18.93
N GLU A 112 0.25 8.49 20.23
CA GLU A 112 -0.69 7.73 21.05
C GLU A 112 -2.12 8.18 20.80
N ALA A 113 -2.98 7.24 20.41
CA ALA A 113 -4.41 7.44 20.29
C ALA A 113 -5.11 6.66 21.41
N LYS A 114 -5.96 7.34 22.20
CA LYS A 114 -6.72 6.74 23.31
C LYS A 114 -7.41 5.43 22.94
N ASN A 115 -7.94 5.36 21.73
CA ASN A 115 -8.58 4.18 21.18
C ASN A 115 -8.44 4.16 19.66
N ILE A 116 -8.32 2.96 19.11
CA ILE A 116 -8.38 2.67 17.68
C ILE A 116 -9.40 1.55 17.54
N GLN A 117 -10.48 1.77 16.79
CA GLN A 117 -11.64 0.87 16.80
C GLN A 117 -11.25 -0.55 16.35
N GLY A 118 -11.23 -1.48 17.30
CA GLY A 118 -10.90 -2.89 17.09
C GLY A 118 -9.44 -3.19 16.78
N ALA A 119 -8.55 -2.20 16.73
CA ALA A 119 -7.15 -2.38 16.37
C ALA A 119 -6.23 -1.74 17.41
N ASP A 120 -4.95 -2.10 17.37
CA ASP A 120 -3.94 -1.53 18.27
C ASP A 120 -3.06 -0.49 17.55
N VAL A 121 -3.04 -0.54 16.21
CA VAL A 121 -2.25 0.32 15.34
C VAL A 121 -3.15 0.87 14.21
N LEU A 122 -2.98 2.14 13.89
CA LEU A 122 -3.59 2.80 12.74
C LEU A 122 -2.46 3.32 11.85
N ILE A 123 -2.33 2.76 10.66
CA ILE A 123 -1.34 3.14 9.66
C ILE A 123 -1.85 4.34 8.88
N GLY A 124 -1.23 5.49 9.12
CA GLY A 124 -1.60 6.77 8.52
C GLY A 124 -0.79 7.11 7.28
N MET A 125 -1.03 8.32 6.77
CA MET A 125 -0.41 8.85 5.55
C MET A 125 1.11 9.01 5.64
N ASP A 126 1.67 9.17 6.84
CA ASP A 126 3.12 9.20 7.04
C ASP A 126 3.81 7.89 6.65
N VAL A 127 3.19 6.73 6.89
CA VAL A 127 3.68 5.42 6.47
C VAL A 127 3.18 5.06 5.07
N ILE A 128 1.92 5.34 4.74
CA ILE A 128 1.34 5.05 3.42
C ILE A 128 2.16 5.72 2.30
N ASN A 129 2.56 6.98 2.47
CA ASN A 129 3.32 7.71 1.45
C ASN A 129 4.80 7.29 1.34
N MET A 130 5.29 6.35 2.16
CA MET A 130 6.61 5.75 1.96
C MET A 130 6.60 4.72 0.81
N GLY A 131 5.41 4.32 0.35
CA GLY A 131 5.21 3.35 -0.72
C GLY A 131 3.96 3.64 -1.54
N ASP A 132 3.43 2.61 -2.20
CA ASP A 132 2.19 2.70 -2.96
C ASP A 132 1.13 1.77 -2.34
N LEU A 133 0.06 2.37 -1.81
CA LEU A 133 -1.15 1.64 -1.42
C LEU A 133 -2.13 1.63 -2.59
N ALA A 134 -2.55 0.43 -3.01
CA ALA A 134 -3.57 0.23 -4.02
C ALA A 134 -4.73 -0.58 -3.44
N ILE A 135 -5.96 -0.12 -3.69
CA ILE A 135 -7.18 -0.84 -3.34
C ILE A 135 -7.95 -1.07 -4.63
N SER A 136 -8.35 -2.32 -4.87
CA SER A 136 -9.17 -2.69 -6.01
C SER A 136 -10.36 -3.52 -5.56
N ASN A 137 -11.47 -3.39 -6.27
CA ASN A 137 -12.61 -4.29 -6.13
C ASN A 137 -12.83 -4.96 -7.49
N PHE A 138 -12.64 -6.27 -7.52
CA PHE A 138 -12.79 -7.07 -8.73
C PHE A 138 -13.48 -8.38 -8.39
N ASN A 139 -14.45 -8.80 -9.20
CA ASN A 139 -15.25 -10.01 -8.96
C ASN A 139 -15.86 -10.09 -7.54
N ASN A 140 -16.37 -8.96 -7.03
CA ASN A 140 -16.93 -8.86 -5.69
C ASN A 140 -15.93 -9.28 -4.59
N GLN A 141 -14.65 -9.04 -4.81
CA GLN A 141 -13.57 -9.21 -3.84
C GLN A 141 -12.82 -7.89 -3.72
N THR A 142 -12.73 -7.35 -2.51
CA THR A 142 -11.84 -6.23 -2.24
C THR A 142 -10.44 -6.78 -1.98
N VAL A 143 -9.48 -6.26 -2.72
CA VAL A 143 -8.05 -6.54 -2.59
C VAL A 143 -7.36 -5.23 -2.24
N PHE A 144 -6.42 -5.27 -1.30
CA PHE A 144 -5.48 -4.18 -1.14
C PHE A 144 -4.05 -4.70 -1.17
N SER A 145 -3.17 -3.88 -1.72
CA SER A 145 -1.75 -4.19 -1.87
C SER A 145 -0.94 -2.98 -1.47
N PHE A 146 0.20 -3.22 -0.83
CA PHE A 146 1.17 -2.20 -0.54
C PHE A 146 2.54 -2.64 -1.06
N ARG A 147 3.28 -1.71 -1.65
CA ARG A 147 4.70 -1.92 -1.98
C ARG A 147 5.55 -0.75 -1.50
N MET A 148 6.82 -1.03 -1.23
CA MET A 148 7.81 -0.03 -0.83
C MET A 148 9.22 -0.41 -1.30
N PRO A 149 10.02 0.53 -1.80
CA PRO A 149 9.66 1.92 -2.09
C PRO A 149 8.63 2.02 -3.24
N SER A 150 8.10 3.22 -3.46
CA SER A 150 7.35 3.49 -4.69
C SER A 150 8.28 3.38 -5.90
N ILE A 151 7.87 2.62 -6.91
CA ILE A 151 8.68 2.36 -8.12
C ILE A 151 8.02 2.81 -9.42
N GLU A 152 6.74 3.18 -9.40
CA GLU A 152 6.01 3.73 -10.54
C GLU A 152 4.76 4.48 -10.07
N LYS A 153 4.27 5.39 -10.91
CA LYS A 153 2.99 6.08 -10.70
C LYS A 153 1.83 5.16 -11.10
N ILE A 154 0.87 4.96 -10.19
CA ILE A 154 -0.39 4.26 -10.50
C ILE A 154 -1.42 5.30 -10.96
N ASP A 155 -1.69 5.36 -12.27
CA ASP A 155 -2.66 6.28 -12.87
C ASP A 155 -3.61 5.55 -13.83
N PHE A 156 -4.80 5.22 -13.34
CA PHE A 156 -5.81 4.53 -14.15
C PHE A 156 -6.37 5.42 -15.28
N ALA A 157 -6.40 6.74 -15.11
CA ALA A 157 -6.91 7.64 -16.15
C ALA A 157 -5.97 7.68 -17.34
N GLU A 158 -4.66 7.73 -17.09
CA GLU A 158 -3.63 7.62 -18.11
C GLU A 158 -3.64 6.26 -18.80
N GLN A 159 -3.76 5.17 -18.03
CA GLN A 159 -3.86 3.81 -18.58
C GLN A 159 -5.08 3.66 -19.51
N ILE A 160 -6.26 4.15 -19.13
CA ILE A 160 -7.46 4.06 -19.97
C ILE A 160 -7.31 4.90 -21.24
N LYS A 161 -6.70 6.10 -21.17
CA LYS A 161 -6.43 6.92 -22.36
C LYS A 161 -5.57 6.17 -23.38
N GLN A 162 -4.51 5.51 -22.92
CA GLN A 162 -3.61 4.72 -23.76
C GLN A 162 -4.34 3.53 -24.43
N ILE A 163 -5.15 2.80 -23.67
CA ILE A 163 -5.94 1.67 -24.19
C ILE A 163 -6.94 2.12 -25.26
N VAL A 164 -7.59 3.28 -25.06
CA VAL A 164 -8.53 3.83 -26.04
C VAL A 164 -7.80 4.29 -27.31
N SER A 165 -6.66 4.97 -27.19
CA SER A 165 -5.87 5.40 -28.36
C SER A 165 -5.40 4.20 -29.19
N GLU A 166 -4.82 3.18 -28.56
CA GLU A 166 -4.34 1.97 -29.23
C GLU A 166 -5.45 1.19 -29.94
N ASN A 167 -6.67 1.18 -29.39
CA ASN A 167 -7.81 0.52 -30.03
C ASN A 167 -8.44 1.35 -31.15
N SER A 168 -8.37 2.68 -31.06
CA SER A 168 -8.84 3.58 -32.12
C SER A 168 -7.90 3.60 -33.34
N GLU A 169 -6.61 3.34 -33.12
CA GLU A 169 -5.60 3.24 -34.17
C GLU A 169 -5.59 1.90 -34.93
N LYS A 170 -6.36 0.88 -34.51
CA LYS A 170 -6.57 -0.33 -35.35
C LYS A 170 -7.38 0.08 -36.59
N PRO A 171 -6.75 0.23 -37.76
CA PRO A 171 -7.38 0.98 -38.83
C PRO A 171 -8.49 0.15 -39.47
N ILE A 172 -9.56 0.83 -39.88
CA ILE A 172 -10.64 0.31 -40.74
C ILE A 172 -10.05 -0.39 -41.99
N SER A 173 -8.86 0.03 -42.45
CA SER A 173 -8.11 -0.61 -43.53
C SER A 173 -7.80 -2.09 -43.26
N SER A 174 -7.50 -2.49 -42.02
CA SER A 174 -7.24 -3.90 -41.69
C SER A 174 -8.48 -4.78 -41.86
N ARG A 175 -9.67 -4.21 -41.65
CA ARG A 175 -10.98 -4.88 -41.81
C ARG A 175 -11.38 -4.90 -43.29
N GLN A 176 -11.20 -3.79 -44.01
CA GLN A 176 -11.42 -3.70 -45.46
C GLN A 176 -10.46 -4.60 -46.24
N GLU A 177 -9.19 -4.68 -45.84
CA GLU A 177 -8.17 -5.49 -46.50
C GLU A 177 -8.31 -6.98 -46.18
N ARG A 178 -8.74 -7.35 -44.96
CA ARG A 178 -9.20 -8.72 -44.66
C ARG A 178 -10.41 -9.11 -45.50
N ASN A 179 -11.37 -8.20 -45.69
CA ASN A 179 -12.54 -8.45 -46.52
C ASN A 179 -12.19 -8.55 -48.01
N ARG A 180 -11.27 -7.71 -48.51
CA ARG A 180 -10.74 -7.77 -49.88
C ARG A 180 -10.03 -9.10 -50.14
N LYS A 181 -9.10 -9.51 -49.26
CA LYS A 181 -8.40 -10.80 -49.35
C LYS A 181 -9.36 -12.00 -49.29
N LYS A 182 -10.44 -11.93 -48.49
CA LYS A 182 -11.48 -12.97 -48.46
C LYS A 182 -12.28 -13.04 -49.78
N ARG A 183 -12.60 -11.92 -50.41
CA ARG A 183 -13.27 -11.87 -51.72
C ARG A 183 -12.39 -12.45 -52.82
N GLU A 184 -11.13 -12.01 -52.92
CA GLU A 184 -10.16 -12.50 -53.91
C GLU A 184 -9.96 -14.02 -53.81
N LYS A 185 -9.94 -14.58 -52.58
CA LYS A 185 -9.82 -16.04 -52.36
C LYS A 185 -11.05 -16.82 -52.80
N ARG A 186 -12.26 -16.25 -52.67
CA ARG A 186 -13.51 -16.87 -53.14
C ARG A 186 -13.63 -16.85 -54.65
N GLU A 187 -13.17 -15.78 -55.30
CA GLU A 187 -13.17 -15.67 -56.77
C GLU A 187 -12.17 -16.62 -57.42
N LYS A 188 -10.98 -16.79 -56.85
CA LYS A 188 -10.00 -17.79 -57.33
C LYS A 188 -10.52 -19.23 -57.23
N ARG A 189 -11.35 -19.55 -56.24
CA ARG A 189 -11.98 -20.87 -56.08
C ARG A 189 -13.13 -21.14 -57.06
N LYS A 190 -13.70 -20.11 -57.69
CA LYS A 190 -14.77 -20.26 -58.69
C LYS A 190 -14.26 -20.38 -60.13
N LYS A 191 -12.95 -20.15 -60.34
CA LYS A 191 -12.28 -20.23 -61.65
C LYS A 191 -11.39 -21.47 -61.80
N SER A 192 -11.41 -22.36 -60.81
CA SER A 192 -10.85 -23.71 -60.83
C SER A 192 -11.99 -24.71 -60.84
#